data_AF-M1AQD9-F1
#
_entry.id   AF-M1AQD9-F1
#
_cell.length_a   1.000
_cell.length_b   1.000
_cell.length_c   1.000
_cell.angle_alpha   90.00
_cell.angle_beta   90.00
_cell.angle_gamma   90.00
#
_symmetry.space_group_name_H-M   'P 1'
#
loop_
_entity.id
_entity.type
_entity.pdbx_description
1 polymer ?
#
loop_
_entity_poly.entity_id
_entity_poly.type
_entity_poly.pdbx_seq_one_letter_code
_entity_poly.pdbx_strand_id
1 'polypeptide(L)'
;MQYPNVPSVEEVDDLLVSCVGRMAVTAGSDLLWKPLNHEVLMQTRSEKLRSRILGLRIVKYMVENLKEEYLVLLAETIPFLGELLEDVELPVKSLAQEILKEMESMSGESLRQYL
;
A
#
# COMPACT_ATOMS: atom_id res chain seq x y z
N MET A 1 -33.68 -12.10 0.86
CA MET A 1 -33.23 -12.56 2.19
C MET A 1 -32.05 -11.69 2.59
N GLN A 2 -32.18 -10.88 3.64
CA GLN A 2 -31.03 -10.20 4.26
C GLN A 2 -30.37 -11.20 5.21
N TYR A 3 -29.08 -11.44 5.05
CA TYR A 3 -28.31 -12.32 5.94
C TYR A 3 -27.65 -11.44 6.99
N PRO A 4 -28.16 -11.40 8.24
CA PRO A 4 -27.73 -10.42 9.24
C PRO A 4 -26.27 -10.56 9.72
N ASN A 5 -25.58 -11.64 9.32
CA ASN A 5 -24.18 -11.92 9.67
C ASN A 5 -23.22 -11.82 8.48
N VAL A 6 -23.68 -11.36 7.31
CA VAL A 6 -22.81 -11.18 6.14
C VAL A 6 -22.23 -9.78 6.19
N PRO A 7 -20.90 -9.62 6.30
CA PRO A 7 -20.28 -8.31 6.31
C PRO A 7 -20.50 -7.60 4.97
N SER A 8 -20.61 -6.28 5.03
CA SER A 8 -20.59 -5.40 3.87
C SER A 8 -19.24 -5.47 3.15
N VAL A 9 -19.22 -4.98 1.91
CA VAL A 9 -18.00 -4.92 1.10
C VAL A 9 -16.93 -4.06 1.76
N GLU A 10 -17.34 -2.94 2.37
CA GLU A 10 -16.45 -2.01 3.07
C GLU A 10 -15.84 -2.66 4.31
N GLU A 11 -16.64 -3.36 5.12
CA GLU A 11 -16.13 -4.10 6.28
C GLU A 11 -15.11 -5.16 5.86
N VAL A 12 -15.36 -5.87 4.76
CA VAL A 12 -14.39 -6.85 4.23
C VAL A 12 -13.11 -6.17 3.74
N ASP A 13 -13.23 -5.02 3.08
CA ASP A 13 -12.09 -4.24 2.60
C ASP A 13 -11.21 -3.76 3.76
N ASP A 14 -11.82 -3.23 4.82
CA ASP A 14 -11.12 -2.77 6.01
C ASP A 14 -10.45 -3.92 6.76
N LEU A 15 -11.14 -5.05 6.88
CA LEU A 15 -10.58 -6.26 7.47
C LEU A 15 -9.38 -6.78 6.68
N LEU A 16 -9.46 -6.76 5.34
CA LEU A 16 -8.36 -7.20 4.48
C LEU A 16 -7.13 -6.31 4.67
N VAL A 17 -7.31 -4.98 4.57
CA VAL A 17 -6.21 -4.02 4.75
C VAL A 17 -5.57 -4.20 6.12
N SER A 18 -6.38 -4.29 7.17
CA SER A 18 -5.90 -4.46 8.53
C SER A 18 -5.23 -5.81 8.78
N CYS A 19 -5.70 -6.88 8.17
CA CYS A 19 -5.11 -8.21 8.31
C CYS A 19 -3.70 -8.26 7.70
N VAL A 20 -3.56 -7.82 6.44
CA VAL A 20 -2.28 -7.83 5.73
C VAL A 20 -1.29 -6.84 6.36
N GLY A 21 -1.76 -5.62 6.67
CA GLY A 21 -0.94 -4.62 7.34
C GLY A 21 -0.41 -5.08 8.71
N ARG A 22 -1.26 -5.71 9.54
CA ARG A 22 -0.81 -6.28 10.82
C ARG A 22 0.12 -7.46 10.68
N MET A 23 -0.03 -8.26 9.62
CA MET A 23 0.92 -9.33 9.31
C MET A 23 2.32 -8.76 9.06
N ALA A 24 2.44 -7.65 8.32
CA ALA A 24 3.71 -6.95 8.13
C ALA A 24 4.29 -6.44 9.46
N VAL A 25 3.49 -5.75 10.27
CA VAL A 25 3.94 -5.22 11.58
C VAL A 25 4.40 -6.35 12.52
N THR A 26 3.70 -7.48 12.52
CA THR A 26 4.03 -8.63 13.38
C THR A 26 5.26 -9.39 12.89
N ALA A 27 5.55 -9.35 11.60
CA ALA A 27 6.68 -10.08 11.03
C ALA A 27 8.05 -9.61 11.56
N GLY A 28 8.20 -8.30 11.81
CA GLY A 28 9.39 -7.73 12.46
C GLY A 28 10.73 -8.02 11.78
N SER A 29 10.72 -8.34 10.47
CA SER A 29 11.92 -8.74 9.74
C SER A 29 11.79 -8.44 8.25
N ASP A 30 12.85 -7.83 7.69
CA ASP A 30 12.94 -7.49 6.27
C ASP A 30 12.89 -8.72 5.34
N LEU A 31 13.33 -9.89 5.82
CA LEU A 31 13.21 -11.17 5.12
C LEU A 31 11.76 -11.50 4.76
N LEU A 32 10.81 -11.14 5.63
CA LEU A 32 9.39 -11.38 5.47
C LEU A 32 8.68 -10.18 4.84
N TRP A 33 9.13 -8.96 5.11
CA TRP A 33 8.54 -7.76 4.53
C TRP A 33 8.73 -7.69 3.02
N LYS A 34 9.92 -8.02 2.50
CA LYS A 34 10.21 -7.94 1.06
C LYS A 34 9.23 -8.75 0.20
N PRO A 35 9.04 -10.07 0.41
CA PRO A 35 8.07 -10.83 -0.38
C PRO A 35 6.62 -10.36 -0.16
N LEU A 36 6.26 -9.97 1.06
CA LEU A 36 4.92 -9.45 1.34
C LEU A 36 4.65 -8.13 0.59
N ASN A 37 5.59 -7.19 0.67
CA ASN A 37 5.53 -5.90 0.01
C ASN A 37 5.41 -6.08 -1.50
N HIS A 38 6.26 -6.94 -2.09
CA HIS A 38 6.21 -7.25 -3.51
C HIS A 38 4.82 -7.73 -3.94
N GLU A 39 4.24 -8.72 -3.24
CA GLU A 39 2.92 -9.26 -3.60
C GLU A 39 1.80 -8.20 -3.47
N VAL A 40 1.88 -7.32 -2.47
CA VAL A 40 0.95 -6.19 -2.32
C VAL A 40 1.10 -5.19 -3.46
N LEU A 41 2.34 -4.81 -3.82
CA LEU A 41 2.63 -3.93 -4.94
C LEU A 41 2.15 -4.51 -6.27
N MET A 42 2.27 -5.83 -6.47
CA MET A 42 1.72 -6.46 -7.68
C MET A 42 0.19 -6.31 -7.78
N GLN A 43 -0.54 -6.22 -6.66
CA GLN A 43 -1.98 -5.95 -6.70
C GLN A 43 -2.31 -4.52 -7.16
N THR A 44 -1.39 -3.56 -7.01
CA THR A 44 -1.60 -2.19 -7.48
C THR A 44 -1.62 -2.08 -9.00
N ARG A 45 -1.14 -3.10 -9.73
CA ARG A 45 -1.20 -3.18 -11.20
C ARG A 45 -2.42 -3.93 -11.73
N SER A 46 -3.38 -4.28 -10.87
CA SER A 46 -4.57 -5.00 -11.30
C SER A 46 -5.46 -4.16 -12.22
N GLU A 47 -6.05 -4.79 -13.23
CA GLU A 47 -7.13 -4.19 -14.04
C GLU A 47 -8.33 -3.76 -13.19
N LYS A 48 -8.52 -4.38 -12.02
CA LYS A 48 -9.64 -4.08 -11.11
C LYS A 48 -9.29 -2.91 -10.20
N LEU A 49 -10.06 -1.82 -10.31
CA LEU A 49 -9.93 -0.64 -9.45
C LEU A 49 -9.90 -1.00 -7.95
N ARG A 50 -10.82 -1.84 -7.47
CA ARG A 50 -10.87 -2.27 -6.06
C ARG A 50 -9.55 -2.91 -5.61
N SER A 51 -8.94 -3.76 -6.43
CA SER A 51 -7.66 -4.39 -6.11
C SER A 51 -6.54 -3.37 -6.02
N ARG A 52 -6.49 -2.39 -6.93
CA ARG A 52 -5.48 -1.32 -6.89
C ARG A 52 -5.59 -0.47 -5.62
N ILE A 53 -6.81 -0.05 -5.29
CA ILE A 53 -7.08 0.73 -4.08
C ILE A 53 -6.71 -0.05 -2.83
N LEU A 54 -7.11 -1.33 -2.72
CA LEU A 54 -6.76 -2.14 -1.54
C LEU A 54 -5.26 -2.37 -1.41
N GLY A 55 -4.56 -2.61 -2.53
CA GLY A 55 -3.10 -2.71 -2.53
C GLY A 55 -2.45 -1.43 -1.99
N LEU A 56 -2.84 -0.26 -2.50
CA LEU A 56 -2.34 1.03 -2.01
C LEU A 56 -2.70 1.29 -0.54
N ARG A 57 -3.90 0.93 -0.09
CA ARG A 57 -4.30 1.05 1.32
C ARG A 57 -3.42 0.19 2.23
N ILE A 58 -3.03 -1.01 1.78
CA ILE A 58 -2.10 -1.86 2.53
C ILE A 58 -0.69 -1.25 2.54
N VAL A 59 -0.19 -0.76 1.40
CA VAL A 59 1.10 -0.05 1.34
C VAL A 59 1.12 1.11 2.31
N LYS A 60 0.08 1.96 2.29
CA LYS A 60 -0.05 3.08 3.22
C LYS A 60 -0.01 2.62 4.67
N TYR A 61 -0.80 1.60 5.02
CA TYR A 61 -0.77 1.04 6.37
C TYR A 61 0.64 0.58 6.76
N MET A 62 1.36 -0.08 5.86
CA MET A 62 2.74 -0.53 6.12
C MET A 62 3.69 0.66 6.33
N VAL A 63 3.61 1.71 5.51
CA VAL A 63 4.40 2.94 5.67
C VAL A 63 4.13 3.61 7.03
N GLU A 64 2.86 3.81 7.38
CA GLU A 64 2.45 4.46 8.63
C GLU A 64 2.87 3.69 9.89
N ASN A 65 2.89 2.35 9.83
CA ASN A 65 3.11 1.50 11.00
C ASN A 65 4.55 0.98 11.13
N LEU A 66 5.23 0.67 10.02
CA LEU A 66 6.65 0.27 10.03
C LEU A 66 7.58 1.49 10.13
N LYS A 67 7.14 2.67 9.64
CA LYS A 67 7.91 3.93 9.71
C LYS A 67 9.31 3.71 9.13
N GLU A 68 10.37 4.14 9.84
CA GLU A 68 11.76 4.02 9.41
C GLU A 68 12.16 2.61 8.93
N GLU A 69 11.52 1.56 9.45
CA GLU A 69 11.77 0.19 9.00
C GLU A 69 11.32 -0.06 7.55
N TYR A 70 10.32 0.68 7.06
CA TYR A 70 9.86 0.64 5.66
C TYR A 70 10.92 1.15 4.68
N LEU A 71 11.95 1.89 5.13
CA LEU A 71 12.99 2.44 4.26
C LEU A 71 13.71 1.35 3.44
N VAL A 72 13.80 0.12 3.95
CA VAL A 72 14.40 -1.01 3.21
C VAL A 72 13.60 -1.44 1.97
N LEU A 73 12.35 -1.00 1.85
CA LEU A 73 11.41 -1.30 0.77
C LEU A 73 11.22 -0.14 -0.22
N LEU A 74 11.85 1.02 0.05
CA LEU A 74 11.73 2.23 -0.76
C LEU A 74 12.03 1.99 -2.25
N ALA A 75 13.19 1.39 -2.52
CA ALA A 75 13.68 1.20 -3.89
C ALA A 75 12.73 0.34 -4.74
N GLU A 76 12.05 -0.63 -4.13
CA GLU A 76 11.04 -1.45 -4.80
C GLU A 76 9.72 -0.71 -4.95
N THR A 77 9.31 0.09 -3.96
CA THR A 77 8.01 0.77 -3.93
C THR A 77 7.94 1.94 -4.91
N ILE A 78 9.03 2.70 -5.08
CA ILE A 78 9.06 3.93 -5.90
C ILE A 78 8.61 3.71 -7.35
N PRO A 79 9.12 2.71 -8.11
CA PRO A 79 8.68 2.46 -9.48
C PRO A 79 7.17 2.22 -9.61
N PHE A 80 6.57 1.51 -8.64
CA PHE A 80 5.12 1.28 -8.64
C PHE A 80 4.34 2.58 -8.38
N LEU A 81 4.81 3.42 -7.47
CA LEU A 81 4.19 4.73 -7.27
C LEU A 81 4.29 5.60 -8.52
N GLY A 82 5.42 5.58 -9.24
CA GLY A 82 5.56 6.29 -10.51
C GLY A 82 4.48 5.95 -11.52
N GLU A 83 4.23 4.66 -11.73
CA GLU A 83 3.15 4.20 -12.62
C GLU A 83 1.76 4.64 -12.11
N LEU A 84 1.51 4.54 -10.80
CA LEU A 84 0.20 4.84 -10.20
C LEU A 84 -0.12 6.34 -10.16
N LEU A 85 0.89 7.20 -10.16
CA LEU A 85 0.73 8.64 -10.31
C LEU A 85 0.21 9.02 -11.69
N GLU A 86 0.31 8.13 -12.68
CA GLU A 86 -0.24 8.30 -14.02
C GLU A 86 -1.62 7.63 -14.21
N ASP A 87 -2.11 6.84 -13.24
CA ASP A 87 -3.37 6.06 -13.32
C ASP A 87 -4.59 6.91 -13.71
N VAL A 88 -5.45 6.39 -14.59
CA VAL A 88 -6.64 7.14 -15.05
C VAL A 88 -7.64 7.43 -13.93
N GLU A 89 -7.67 6.60 -12.88
CA GLU A 89 -8.57 6.71 -11.76
C GLU A 89 -8.02 7.66 -10.69
N LEU A 90 -8.71 8.79 -10.49
CA LEU A 90 -8.29 9.82 -9.54
C LEU A 90 -8.06 9.29 -8.10
N PRO A 91 -8.90 8.41 -7.54
CA PRO A 91 -8.67 7.89 -6.19
C PRO A 91 -7.35 7.13 -6.06
N VAL A 92 -6.90 6.45 -7.11
CA VAL A 92 -5.62 5.73 -7.14
C VAL A 92 -4.46 6.74 -7.12
N LYS A 93 -4.51 7.74 -8.02
CA LYS A 93 -3.53 8.84 -8.07
C LYS A 93 -3.38 9.54 -6.73
N SER A 94 -4.50 9.94 -6.12
CA SER A 94 -4.50 10.67 -4.85
C SER A 94 -3.86 9.86 -3.73
N LEU A 95 -4.17 8.56 -3.64
CA LEU A 95 -3.60 7.70 -2.60
C LEU A 95 -2.11 7.44 -2.85
N ALA A 96 -1.68 7.26 -4.10
CA ALA A 96 -0.27 7.13 -4.44
C ALA A 96 0.53 8.41 -4.11
N GLN A 97 -0.03 9.60 -4.37
CA GLN A 97 0.57 10.89 -4.00
C GLN A 97 0.71 11.04 -2.48
N GLU A 98 -0.29 10.60 -1.72
CA GLU A 98 -0.27 10.64 -0.26
C GLU A 98 0.85 9.76 0.29
N ILE A 99 0.93 8.51 -0.16
CA ILE A 99 1.98 7.56 0.23
C ILE A 99 3.37 8.09 -0.12
N LEU A 100 3.54 8.64 -1.33
CA LEU A 100 4.81 9.23 -1.74
C LEU A 100 5.25 10.33 -0.78
N LYS A 101 4.33 11.21 -0.39
CA LYS A 101 4.62 12.32 0.53
C LYS A 101 5.00 11.82 1.93
N GLU A 102 4.35 10.78 2.42
CA GLU A 102 4.71 10.15 3.70
C GLU A 102 6.12 9.54 3.62
N MET A 103 6.42 8.84 2.51
CA MET A 103 7.74 8.27 2.26
C MET A 103 8.82 9.36 2.16
N GLU A 104 8.57 10.49 1.51
CA GLU A 104 9.46 11.66 1.47
C GLU A 104 9.69 12.25 2.87
N SER A 105 8.62 12.38 3.66
CA SER A 105 8.72 12.88 5.03
C SER A 105 9.57 11.95 5.91
N MET A 106 9.51 10.65 5.65
CA MET A 106 10.23 9.62 6.41
C MET A 106 11.68 9.47 5.97
N SER A 107 11.98 9.58 4.67
CA SER A 107 13.34 9.53 4.15
C SER A 107 14.13 10.81 4.40
N GLY A 108 13.43 11.94 4.58
CA GLY A 108 14.03 13.27 4.72
C GLY A 108 14.51 13.87 3.40
N GLU A 109 14.14 13.28 2.26
CA GLU A 109 14.50 13.74 0.93
C GLU A 109 13.32 13.70 -0.04
N SER A 110 13.44 14.47 -1.14
CA SER A 110 12.49 14.41 -2.25
C SER A 110 12.72 13.13 -3.04
N LEU A 111 11.68 12.30 -3.17
CA LEU A 111 11.74 11.03 -3.90
C LEU A 111 11.36 11.20 -5.37
N ARG A 112 10.86 12.38 -5.75
CA ARG A 112 10.50 12.71 -7.14
C ARG A 112 11.65 12.62 -8.14
N GLN A 113 12.90 12.67 -7.69
CA GLN A 113 14.07 12.51 -8.56
C GLN A 113 14.23 11.06 -9.08
N TYR A 114 13.52 10.11 -8.47
CA TYR A 114 13.54 8.70 -8.82
C TYR A 114 12.28 8.25 -9.57
N LEU A 115 11.35 9.18 -9.85
CA LEU A 115 10.11 9.00 -10.59
C LEU A 115 10.26 9.60 -11.99
#